data_AF-A0A1G7E957-F1
#
_entry.id   AF-A0A1G7E957-F1
#
_cell.length_a   1.000
_cell.length_b   1.000
_cell.length_c   1.000
_cell.angle_alpha   90.00
_cell.angle_beta   90.00
_cell.angle_gamma   90.00
#
_symmetry.space_group_name_H-M   'P 1'
#
loop_
_entity.id
_entity.type
_entity.pdbx_description
1 polymer ?
#
loop_
_entity_poly.entity_id
_entity_poly.type
_entity_poly.pdbx_seq_one_letter_code
_entity_poly.pdbx_strand_id
1 'polypeptide(L)'
;MRWISGLLFLGLALAQGLVLPFEGPKGYGLAQAFAQGLKAPPPTLLALLLPDLPWRGSYELAGGLYTKAGARLARAVTGADWVLLGREEEGGLRLFLADAQGAKEALFPTPELAWLWLQGQGLAPRRSPLPAPGLPEERLRALAQGEDPDPLHQSALDLKEGRGSGLLEGLLPQRLLLLWQGRLPRAYEAFRLLAEGKREEALALAAAMGEGDVLERTAAHLLLRALEDERWKASARRLAEAFPELPLAWEEVSFAAFQEGQGKEAKEALLKALALRPDSWLYWTNLGWAYYLTGDLPRALLASERAVRLQPNATAYYNLGLFRAIYGDFLGAKAAYDRALRLDEGEDYPEALKDLEEREEPLALFFRAYLAERAGLEAKPLYEAFLEAHPKHPAAFAASRALKRLKTSQVRLQVLRFTLIPGDLEARPFRKGEAVFPMVRLEGLPYLGRGALETLLWQEGKVLAQEAKPLGFPPLTAALEETAPAVTLPEEGRYTLEVRYGEAQVLLPLEVGPESLARRLYALGLEARDLSGQALLTPKEALGPEGETLLLERTLKALKEAAPLATAPRFTTPLDQGPYKGRSVQELLQNPTPELVRAFYQAVLENPELLAENDVVNAFVEWLLGP
;
A
#
# COMPACT_ATOMS: atom_id res chain seq x y z
N MET A 1 28.46 -40.55 -2.14
CA MET A 1 27.74 -41.79 -1.73
C MET A 1 28.08 -42.30 -0.30
N ARG A 2 28.60 -41.47 0.62
CA ARG A 2 28.87 -41.84 2.03
C ARG A 2 28.12 -41.00 3.09
N TRP A 3 27.14 -40.19 2.66
CA TRP A 3 26.46 -39.20 3.52
C TRP A 3 25.06 -39.63 3.99
N ILE A 4 24.49 -40.71 3.44
CA ILE A 4 23.12 -41.16 3.78
C ILE A 4 23.11 -42.05 5.05
N SER A 5 24.26 -42.55 5.49
CA SER A 5 24.34 -43.55 6.56
C SER A 5 24.26 -42.99 7.99
N GLY A 6 24.10 -41.67 8.18
CA GLY A 6 24.05 -41.04 9.52
C GLY A 6 22.68 -40.59 10.01
N LEU A 7 21.66 -40.56 9.14
CA LEU A 7 20.32 -39.99 9.45
C LEU A 7 19.23 -41.05 9.70
N LEU A 8 19.56 -42.35 9.60
CA LEU A 8 18.59 -43.46 9.66
C LEU A 8 18.40 -44.10 11.05
N PHE A 9 18.62 -43.33 12.12
CA PHE A 9 18.19 -43.72 13.47
C PHE A 9 17.50 -42.54 14.18
N LEU A 10 16.30 -42.19 13.73
CA LEU A 10 15.39 -41.26 14.41
C LEU A 10 14.13 -42.02 14.83
N GLY A 11 14.29 -42.84 15.86
CA GLY A 11 13.20 -43.42 16.62
C GLY A 11 13.48 -43.19 18.09
N LEU A 12 13.13 -41.99 18.59
CA LEU A 12 12.88 -41.64 20.00
C LEU A 12 12.57 -40.14 20.02
N ALA A 13 11.47 -39.77 20.66
CA ALA A 13 10.97 -38.41 20.82
C ALA A 13 12.03 -37.50 21.47
N LEU A 14 12.85 -36.86 20.64
CA LEU A 14 13.69 -35.72 21.02
C LEU A 14 12.80 -34.48 20.93
N ALA A 15 12.89 -33.59 21.93
CA ALA A 15 12.24 -32.29 21.89
C ALA A 15 12.47 -31.63 20.53
N GLN A 16 11.41 -31.20 19.85
CA GLN A 16 11.43 -30.67 18.49
C GLN A 16 11.94 -29.24 18.51
N GLY A 17 13.24 -29.11 18.76
CA GLY A 17 13.96 -27.86 18.82
C GLY A 17 14.51 -27.43 17.46
N LEU A 18 14.55 -26.13 17.22
CA LEU A 18 14.99 -25.56 15.96
C LEU A 18 16.15 -24.59 16.15
N VAL A 19 17.12 -24.65 15.25
CA VAL A 19 18.14 -23.61 15.09
C VAL A 19 17.85 -22.89 13.80
N LEU A 20 17.44 -21.63 13.88
CA LEU A 20 17.19 -20.80 12.70
C LEU A 20 18.51 -20.28 12.14
N PRO A 21 18.54 -19.84 10.86
CA PRO A 21 19.70 -19.16 10.30
C PRO A 21 20.20 -18.06 11.24
N PHE A 22 21.51 -17.94 11.39
CA PHE A 22 22.10 -16.82 12.11
C PHE A 22 22.38 -15.67 11.13
N GLU A 23 22.25 -14.44 11.62
CA GLU A 23 22.62 -13.25 10.87
C GLU A 23 24.13 -13.00 10.98
N GLY A 24 24.78 -12.74 9.84
CA GLY A 24 26.20 -12.43 9.79
C GLY A 24 26.94 -13.09 8.61
N PRO A 25 28.23 -12.75 8.41
CA PRO A 25 29.04 -13.29 7.31
C PRO A 25 29.28 -14.81 7.42
N LYS A 26 29.32 -15.38 8.62
CA LYS A 26 29.50 -16.82 8.89
C LYS A 26 28.26 -17.44 9.55
N GLY A 27 27.12 -16.74 9.45
CA GLY A 27 25.90 -17.07 10.17
C GLY A 27 25.39 -18.48 9.86
N TYR A 28 25.38 -18.90 8.59
CA TYR A 28 24.89 -20.23 8.23
C TYR A 28 25.82 -21.34 8.74
N GLY A 29 27.13 -21.18 8.64
CA GLY A 29 28.10 -22.13 9.16
C GLY A 29 27.99 -22.28 10.68
N LEU A 30 27.85 -21.17 11.41
CA LEU A 30 27.64 -21.19 12.86
C LEU A 30 26.31 -21.86 13.20
N ALA A 31 25.20 -21.44 12.61
CA ALA A 31 23.89 -22.07 12.85
C ALA A 31 23.94 -23.57 12.56
N GLN A 32 24.60 -24.00 11.49
CA GLN A 32 24.73 -25.40 11.10
C GLN A 32 25.53 -26.21 12.13
N ALA A 33 26.62 -25.65 12.67
CA ALA A 33 27.41 -26.28 13.72
C ALA A 33 26.59 -26.48 15.00
N PHE A 34 25.84 -25.46 15.42
CA PHE A 34 24.95 -25.53 16.58
C PHE A 34 23.83 -26.55 16.35
N ALA A 35 23.18 -26.54 15.19
CA ALA A 35 22.14 -27.50 14.84
C ALA A 35 22.64 -28.95 14.91
N GLN A 36 23.82 -29.23 14.36
CA GLN A 36 24.42 -30.57 14.43
C GLN A 36 24.68 -31.02 15.87
N GLY A 37 25.23 -30.12 16.70
CA GLY A 37 25.52 -30.43 18.11
C GLY A 37 24.25 -30.68 18.94
N LEU A 38 23.17 -29.97 18.62
CA LEU A 38 21.87 -30.07 19.28
C LEU A 38 20.98 -31.15 18.67
N LYS A 39 21.41 -31.81 17.60
CA LYS A 39 20.61 -32.76 16.80
C LYS A 39 19.31 -32.15 16.27
N ALA A 40 19.34 -30.86 15.93
CA ALA A 40 18.24 -30.14 15.33
C ALA A 40 18.27 -30.24 13.79
N PRO A 41 17.14 -30.02 13.10
CA PRO A 41 17.10 -29.94 11.64
C PRO A 41 18.07 -28.87 11.09
N PRO A 42 18.56 -29.03 9.85
CA PRO A 42 19.43 -28.04 9.23
C PRO A 42 18.78 -26.64 9.20
N PRO A 43 19.48 -25.57 9.60
CA PRO A 43 18.94 -24.21 9.53
C PRO A 43 18.60 -23.76 8.12
N THR A 44 19.31 -24.29 7.11
CA THR A 44 19.06 -24.05 5.69
C THR A 44 17.69 -24.57 5.25
N LEU A 45 17.21 -25.67 5.83
CA LEU A 45 15.86 -26.17 5.63
C LEU A 45 14.81 -25.20 6.19
N LEU A 46 15.07 -24.65 7.37
CA LEU A 46 14.17 -23.68 8.01
C LEU A 46 14.17 -22.34 7.29
N ALA A 47 15.26 -21.94 6.65
CA ALA A 47 15.28 -20.74 5.80
C ALA A 47 14.23 -20.82 4.67
N LEU A 48 13.98 -22.01 4.12
CA LEU A 48 12.99 -22.23 3.06
C LEU A 48 11.56 -22.29 3.59
N LEU A 49 11.38 -22.84 4.79
CA LEU A 49 10.09 -23.22 5.36
C LEU A 49 9.58 -22.28 6.46
N LEU A 50 10.39 -21.35 6.96
CA LEU A 50 9.91 -20.35 7.90
C LEU A 50 8.88 -19.47 7.17
N PRO A 51 7.61 -19.49 7.59
CA PRO A 51 6.56 -18.79 6.87
C PRO A 51 6.63 -17.29 7.14
N ASP A 52 6.16 -16.51 6.18
CA ASP A 52 5.76 -15.15 6.47
C ASP A 52 4.57 -15.20 7.45
N LEU A 53 4.74 -14.51 8.57
CA LEU A 53 3.66 -14.27 9.52
C LEU A 53 2.48 -13.57 8.81
N PRO A 54 1.23 -13.76 9.28
CA PRO A 54 0.05 -13.35 8.52
C PRO A 54 -0.16 -11.82 8.42
N TRP A 55 0.74 -11.02 9.00
CA TRP A 55 0.75 -9.57 8.85
C TRP A 55 2.06 -9.08 8.22
N ARG A 56 2.00 -8.00 7.44
CA ARG A 56 3.19 -7.48 6.76
C ARG A 56 4.18 -6.89 7.77
N GLY A 57 5.47 -7.15 7.60
CA GLY A 57 6.53 -6.61 8.49
C GLY A 57 6.50 -7.22 9.89
N SER A 58 5.97 -8.43 10.06
CA SER A 58 5.67 -9.00 11.37
C SER A 58 6.83 -9.07 12.36
N TYR A 59 8.03 -9.38 11.88
CA TYR A 59 9.20 -9.37 12.76
C TYR A 59 9.62 -7.95 13.13
N GLU A 60 9.36 -6.92 12.32
CA GLU A 60 9.57 -5.53 12.72
C GLU A 60 8.70 -5.13 13.90
N LEU A 61 7.49 -5.69 14.02
CA LEU A 61 6.65 -5.47 15.21
C LEU A 61 7.31 -6.02 16.49
N ALA A 62 8.22 -6.97 16.35
CA ALA A 62 9.04 -7.55 17.41
C ALA A 62 10.41 -6.87 17.59
N GLY A 63 10.69 -5.81 16.83
CA GLY A 63 12.02 -5.20 16.76
C GLY A 63 13.03 -5.97 15.90
N GLY A 64 12.56 -6.92 15.09
CA GLY A 64 13.34 -7.82 14.25
C GLY A 64 13.25 -9.28 14.71
N LEU A 65 13.72 -10.20 13.86
CA LEU A 65 13.79 -11.63 14.20
C LEU A 65 14.81 -11.91 15.32
N TYR A 66 15.97 -11.24 15.26
CA TYR A 66 17.08 -11.39 16.20
C TYR A 66 16.91 -10.51 17.45
N THR A 67 15.78 -10.69 18.14
CA THR A 67 15.45 -10.10 19.44
C THR A 67 14.80 -11.16 20.34
N LYS A 68 14.63 -10.89 21.63
CA LYS A 68 13.87 -11.79 22.52
C LYS A 68 12.41 -11.98 22.06
N ALA A 69 11.76 -10.91 21.64
CA ALA A 69 10.39 -10.98 21.11
C ALA A 69 10.35 -11.74 19.79
N GLY A 70 11.30 -11.48 18.87
CA GLY A 70 11.43 -12.19 17.61
C GLY A 70 11.65 -13.69 17.80
N ALA A 71 12.49 -14.08 18.76
CA ALA A 71 12.72 -15.47 19.10
C ALA A 71 11.47 -16.16 19.67
N ARG A 72 10.71 -15.50 20.55
CA ARG A 72 9.43 -16.06 21.05
C ARG A 72 8.39 -16.18 19.95
N LEU A 73 8.30 -15.18 19.06
CA LEU A 73 7.41 -15.24 17.90
C LEU A 73 7.82 -16.37 16.95
N ALA A 74 9.10 -16.52 16.63
CA ALA A 74 9.59 -17.62 15.81
C ALA A 74 9.28 -19.00 16.43
N ARG A 75 9.44 -19.14 17.74
CA ARG A 75 9.02 -20.35 18.47
C ARG A 75 7.51 -20.59 18.35
N ALA A 76 6.69 -19.56 18.55
CA ALA A 76 5.24 -19.69 18.43
C ALA A 76 4.83 -20.08 16.99
N VAL A 77 5.37 -19.41 15.98
CA VAL A 77 5.13 -19.69 14.55
C VAL A 77 5.45 -21.13 14.18
N THR A 78 6.65 -21.57 14.56
CA THR A 78 7.11 -22.92 14.22
C THR A 78 6.41 -23.97 15.07
N GLY A 79 5.98 -23.65 16.29
CA GLY A 79 5.47 -24.62 17.26
C GLY A 79 6.58 -25.49 17.87
N ALA A 80 7.84 -25.06 17.75
CA ALA A 80 8.99 -25.76 18.31
C ALA A 80 9.02 -25.69 19.85
N ASP A 81 9.61 -26.70 20.49
CA ASP A 81 9.79 -26.71 21.94
C ASP A 81 10.73 -25.59 22.39
N TRP A 82 11.80 -25.39 21.62
CA TRP A 82 12.74 -24.29 21.74
C TRP A 82 13.22 -23.83 20.36
N VAL A 83 13.59 -22.55 20.25
CA VAL A 83 14.20 -21.95 19.07
C VAL A 83 15.49 -21.24 19.48
N LEU A 84 16.55 -21.50 18.74
CA LEU A 84 17.82 -20.79 18.85
C LEU A 84 18.03 -19.92 17.61
N LEU A 85 18.31 -18.63 17.86
CA LEU A 85 18.70 -17.64 16.88
C LEU A 85 20.05 -17.05 17.27
N GLY A 86 20.77 -16.51 16.29
CA GLY A 86 22.08 -15.93 16.52
C GLY A 86 22.35 -14.79 15.56
N ARG A 87 23.11 -13.80 16.03
CA ARG A 87 23.57 -12.67 15.23
C ARG A 87 25.02 -12.37 15.55
N GLU A 88 25.85 -12.28 14.52
CA GLU A 88 27.20 -11.76 14.64
C GLU A 88 27.13 -10.23 14.80
N GLU A 89 27.73 -9.73 15.88
CA GLU A 89 27.79 -8.31 16.22
C GLU A 89 29.22 -7.91 16.56
N GLU A 90 29.47 -6.60 16.66
CA GLU A 90 30.72 -6.11 17.21
C GLU A 90 30.89 -6.62 18.66
N GLY A 91 31.98 -7.36 18.89
CA GLY A 91 32.24 -7.99 20.20
C GLY A 91 31.83 -9.46 20.33
N GLY A 92 31.20 -10.06 19.31
CA GLY A 92 31.04 -11.52 19.23
C GLY A 92 29.70 -12.03 18.68
N LEU A 93 29.30 -13.23 19.09
CA LEU A 93 28.05 -13.89 18.69
C LEU A 93 26.98 -13.66 19.76
N ARG A 94 25.92 -12.91 19.42
CA ARG A 94 24.73 -12.79 20.26
C ARG A 94 23.80 -13.96 19.97
N LEU A 95 23.37 -14.67 21.00
CA LEU A 95 22.37 -15.74 20.88
C LEU A 95 21.06 -15.34 21.56
N PHE A 96 19.96 -15.79 20.97
CA PHE A 96 18.61 -15.70 21.51
C PHE A 96 18.03 -17.10 21.59
N LEU A 97 17.70 -17.54 22.80
CA LEU A 97 17.06 -18.83 23.04
C LEU A 97 15.66 -18.59 23.56
N ALA A 98 14.65 -19.04 22.83
CA ALA A 98 13.26 -19.04 23.27
C ALA A 98 12.79 -20.46 23.56
N ASP A 99 12.12 -20.65 24.69
CA ASP A 99 11.51 -21.90 25.13
C ASP A 99 10.13 -21.64 25.77
N ALA A 100 9.55 -22.63 26.43
CA ALA A 100 8.26 -22.49 27.12
C ALA A 100 8.30 -21.52 28.32
N GLN A 101 9.48 -21.26 28.89
CA GLN A 101 9.66 -20.38 30.05
C GLN A 101 9.91 -18.91 29.65
N GLY A 102 10.28 -18.65 28.40
CA GLY A 102 10.47 -17.30 27.87
C GLY A 102 11.60 -17.22 26.86
N ALA A 103 12.16 -16.02 26.66
CA ALA A 103 13.36 -15.84 25.85
C ALA A 103 14.52 -15.26 26.67
N LYS A 104 15.70 -15.82 26.44
CA LYS A 104 16.99 -15.40 27.02
C LYS A 104 17.90 -14.91 25.90
N GLU A 105 18.74 -13.93 26.20
CA GLU A 105 19.75 -13.43 25.28
C GLU A 105 21.10 -13.30 25.99
N ALA A 106 22.19 -13.51 25.24
CA ALA A 106 23.56 -13.27 25.73
C ALA A 106 24.52 -13.05 24.56
N LEU A 107 25.53 -12.19 24.77
CA LEU A 107 26.61 -11.91 23.83
C LEU A 107 27.87 -12.66 24.25
N PHE A 108 28.47 -13.41 23.33
CA PHE A 108 29.65 -14.23 23.59
C PHE A 108 30.82 -13.84 22.68
N PRO A 109 32.01 -13.59 23.24
CA PRO A 109 33.20 -13.27 22.44
C PRO A 109 33.59 -14.37 21.44
N THR A 110 33.27 -15.63 21.74
CA THR A 110 33.55 -16.76 20.84
C THR A 110 32.38 -17.76 20.80
N PRO A 111 32.19 -18.50 19.69
CA PRO A 111 31.16 -19.54 19.58
C PRO A 111 31.28 -20.66 20.61
N GLU A 112 32.50 -20.97 21.08
CA GLU A 112 32.74 -22.02 22.08
C GLU A 112 32.17 -21.65 23.45
N LEU A 113 32.27 -20.36 23.83
CA LEU A 113 31.65 -19.87 25.07
C LEU A 113 30.12 -19.90 24.96
N ALA A 114 29.58 -19.57 23.80
CA ALA A 114 28.15 -19.68 23.52
C ALA A 114 27.67 -21.14 23.59
N TRP A 115 28.48 -22.09 23.11
CA TRP A 115 28.23 -23.52 23.23
C TRP A 115 28.23 -24.00 24.69
N LEU A 116 29.18 -23.55 25.51
CA LEU A 116 29.20 -23.84 26.96
C LEU A 116 27.96 -23.29 27.67
N TRP A 117 27.48 -22.11 27.27
CA TRP A 117 26.23 -21.56 27.80
C TRP A 117 25.04 -22.47 27.51
N LEU A 118 24.92 -23.02 26.29
CA LEU A 118 23.87 -23.99 25.95
C LEU A 118 23.98 -25.31 26.72
N GLN A 119 25.19 -25.75 27.07
CA GLN A 119 25.38 -26.90 27.97
C GLN A 119 24.85 -26.56 29.38
N GLY A 120 25.05 -25.33 29.83
CA GLY A 120 24.49 -24.81 31.08
C GLY A 120 22.96 -24.71 31.06
N GLN A 121 22.35 -24.44 29.91
CA GLN A 121 20.89 -24.48 29.72
C GLN A 121 20.33 -25.91 29.61
N GLY A 122 21.19 -26.94 29.55
CA GLY A 122 20.77 -28.33 29.42
C GLY A 122 20.37 -28.76 28.00
N LEU A 123 20.62 -27.92 26.99
CA LEU A 123 20.31 -28.23 25.59
C LEU A 123 21.45 -28.99 24.89
N ALA A 124 22.70 -28.67 25.22
CA ALA A 124 23.87 -29.29 24.62
C ALA A 124 24.48 -30.37 25.54
N PRO A 125 25.10 -31.44 24.98
CA PRO A 125 25.81 -32.44 25.77
C PRO A 125 26.94 -31.84 26.60
N ARG A 126 27.02 -32.19 27.88
CA ARG A 126 28.08 -31.71 28.77
C ARG A 126 29.46 -32.17 28.27
N ARG A 127 30.44 -31.26 28.29
CA ARG A 127 31.85 -31.51 27.93
C ARG A 127 32.07 -31.93 26.47
N SER A 128 31.12 -31.67 25.57
CA SER A 128 31.35 -31.86 24.13
C SER A 128 31.87 -30.56 23.49
N PRO A 129 32.81 -30.63 22.53
CA PRO A 129 33.18 -29.46 21.74
C PRO A 129 32.02 -29.05 20.80
N LEU A 130 32.03 -27.79 20.35
CA LEU A 130 31.17 -27.34 19.26
C LEU A 130 31.58 -28.07 17.97
N PRO A 131 30.66 -28.71 17.24
CA PRO A 131 30.98 -29.34 15.96
C PRO A 131 31.49 -28.33 14.92
N ALA A 132 32.28 -28.79 13.95
CA ALA A 132 32.64 -27.99 12.78
C ALA A 132 31.48 -27.99 11.77
N PRO A 133 31.23 -26.88 11.05
CA PRO A 133 30.24 -26.88 9.97
C PRO A 133 30.62 -27.90 8.90
N GLY A 134 29.66 -28.74 8.51
CA GLY A 134 29.89 -29.83 7.56
C GLY A 134 30.04 -29.37 6.08
N LEU A 135 29.66 -28.14 5.77
CA LEU A 135 29.70 -27.54 4.44
C LEU A 135 30.27 -26.10 4.49
N PRO A 136 30.85 -25.60 3.39
CA PRO A 136 31.24 -24.20 3.26
C PRO A 136 30.04 -23.24 3.36
N GLU A 137 30.28 -22.04 3.88
CA GLU A 137 29.26 -20.97 4.04
C GLU A 137 28.50 -20.67 2.74
N GLU A 138 29.22 -20.58 1.62
CA GLU A 138 28.64 -20.32 0.29
C GLU A 138 27.64 -21.40 -0.12
N ARG A 139 27.98 -22.67 0.13
CA ARG A 139 27.07 -23.80 -0.17
C ARG A 139 25.85 -23.80 0.73
N LEU A 140 26.00 -23.45 2.01
CA LEU A 140 24.87 -23.35 2.95
C LEU A 140 23.91 -22.22 2.55
N ARG A 141 24.44 -21.08 2.09
CA ARG A 141 23.61 -19.96 1.57
C ARG A 141 22.84 -20.36 0.32
N ALA A 142 23.49 -21.02 -0.63
CA ALA A 142 22.84 -21.53 -1.84
C ALA A 142 21.68 -22.49 -1.48
N LEU A 143 21.91 -23.44 -0.57
CA LEU A 143 20.85 -24.36 -0.09
C LEU A 143 19.69 -23.63 0.59
N ALA A 144 19.98 -22.62 1.41
CA ALA A 144 18.96 -21.81 2.08
C ALA A 144 18.12 -20.96 1.10
N GLN A 145 18.64 -20.72 -0.10
CA GLN A 145 17.96 -20.03 -1.20
C GLN A 145 17.24 -21.00 -2.16
N GLY A 146 17.38 -22.31 -1.95
CA GLY A 146 16.78 -23.34 -2.79
C GLY A 146 17.61 -23.69 -4.03
N GLU A 147 18.88 -23.28 -4.08
CA GLU A 147 19.77 -23.53 -5.22
C GLU A 147 20.48 -24.89 -5.10
N ASP A 148 20.49 -25.65 -6.20
CA ASP A 148 21.04 -27.02 -6.28
C ASP A 148 20.64 -27.86 -5.05
N PRO A 149 19.34 -28.09 -4.82
CA PRO A 149 18.85 -28.69 -3.58
C PRO A 149 19.26 -30.16 -3.47
N ASP A 150 19.72 -30.57 -2.29
CA ASP A 150 19.78 -31.99 -1.95
C ASP A 150 18.35 -32.57 -1.78
N PRO A 151 18.17 -33.90 -1.68
CA PRO A 151 16.84 -34.49 -1.57
C PRO A 151 15.99 -33.98 -0.39
N LEU A 152 16.62 -33.54 0.71
CA LEU A 152 15.90 -33.01 1.87
C LEU A 152 15.41 -31.58 1.62
N HIS A 153 16.24 -30.73 0.99
CA HIS A 153 15.84 -29.37 0.59
C HIS A 153 14.83 -29.40 -0.55
N GLN A 154 14.94 -30.34 -1.48
CA GLN A 154 13.93 -30.54 -2.52
C GLN A 154 12.57 -30.89 -1.91
N SER A 155 12.54 -31.78 -0.91
CA SER A 155 11.30 -32.10 -0.18
C SER A 155 10.70 -30.90 0.56
N ALA A 156 11.53 -29.92 0.94
CA ALA A 156 11.09 -28.67 1.56
C ALA A 156 10.42 -27.73 0.56
N LEU A 157 11.03 -27.58 -0.62
CA LEU A 157 10.46 -26.82 -1.72
C LEU A 157 9.14 -27.45 -2.19
N ASP A 158 9.11 -28.77 -2.30
CA ASP A 158 7.90 -29.51 -2.65
C ASP A 158 6.78 -29.28 -1.62
N LEU A 159 7.08 -29.36 -0.32
CA LEU A 159 6.13 -29.05 0.76
C LEU A 159 5.58 -27.63 0.64
N LYS A 160 6.46 -26.66 0.39
CA LYS A 160 6.09 -25.25 0.22
C LYS A 160 5.12 -25.04 -0.95
N GLU A 161 5.26 -25.83 -2.00
CA GLU A 161 4.39 -25.86 -3.18
C GLU A 161 3.13 -26.72 -2.98
N GLY A 162 2.89 -27.24 -1.79
CA GLY A 162 1.72 -28.09 -1.47
C GLY A 162 1.85 -29.54 -1.96
N ARG A 163 3.05 -29.99 -2.30
CA ARG A 163 3.37 -31.37 -2.73
C ARG A 163 3.89 -32.17 -1.53
N GLY A 164 3.36 -33.38 -1.32
CA GLY A 164 3.52 -34.18 -0.09
C GLY A 164 4.97 -34.35 0.41
N SER A 165 5.14 -34.39 1.74
CA SER A 165 6.41 -34.10 2.41
C SER A 165 6.91 -35.20 3.37
N GLY A 166 6.65 -36.47 3.06
CA GLY A 166 6.92 -37.60 3.98
C GLY A 166 8.34 -37.68 4.56
N LEU A 167 9.35 -37.07 3.92
CA LEU A 167 10.72 -36.97 4.45
C LEU A 167 10.90 -35.98 5.60
N LEU A 168 9.99 -35.01 5.74
CA LEU A 168 10.03 -33.97 6.76
C LEU A 168 9.17 -34.30 8.00
N GLU A 169 8.32 -35.32 7.89
CA GLU A 169 7.55 -35.83 9.03
C GLU A 169 8.48 -36.34 10.13
N GLY A 170 8.27 -35.88 11.36
CA GLY A 170 9.12 -36.20 12.50
C GLY A 170 10.43 -35.40 12.58
N LEU A 171 10.86 -34.72 11.50
CA LEU A 171 11.98 -33.77 11.52
C LEU A 171 11.54 -32.38 11.96
N LEU A 172 10.37 -31.92 11.50
CA LEU A 172 9.87 -30.58 11.78
C LEU A 172 8.71 -30.60 12.78
N PRO A 173 8.50 -29.49 13.52
CA PRO A 173 7.32 -29.32 14.35
C PRO A 173 6.02 -29.49 13.56
N GLN A 174 5.03 -30.13 14.20
CA GLN A 174 3.75 -30.43 13.57
C GLN A 174 3.04 -29.15 13.08
N ARG A 175 3.08 -28.06 13.85
CA ARG A 175 2.45 -26.78 13.48
C ARG A 175 3.01 -26.23 12.16
N LEU A 176 4.34 -26.30 12.00
CA LEU A 176 5.03 -25.85 10.79
C LEU A 176 4.67 -26.72 9.57
N LEU A 177 4.61 -28.05 9.74
CA LEU A 177 4.21 -28.97 8.67
C LEU A 177 2.77 -28.73 8.23
N LEU A 178 1.84 -28.61 9.19
CA LEU A 178 0.41 -28.43 8.92
C LEU A 178 0.12 -27.13 8.15
N LEU A 179 0.86 -26.06 8.44
CA LEU A 179 0.75 -24.79 7.73
C LEU A 179 0.94 -24.96 6.22
N TRP A 180 2.03 -25.63 5.82
CA TRP A 180 2.34 -25.87 4.40
C TRP A 180 1.47 -26.94 3.74
N GLN A 181 0.75 -27.74 4.54
CA GLN A 181 -0.27 -28.67 4.06
C GLN A 181 -1.67 -28.02 3.94
N GLY A 182 -1.76 -26.69 4.03
CA GLY A 182 -3.01 -25.94 3.91
C GLY A 182 -3.87 -25.94 5.18
N ARG A 183 -3.38 -26.50 6.30
CA ARG A 183 -4.05 -26.40 7.60
C ARG A 183 -3.51 -25.21 8.38
N LEU A 184 -4.15 -24.07 8.16
CA LEU A 184 -3.75 -22.79 8.73
C LEU A 184 -3.89 -22.78 10.27
N PRO A 185 -2.88 -22.29 11.01
CA PRO A 185 -3.05 -21.94 12.42
C PRO A 185 -4.13 -20.85 12.59
N ARG A 186 -4.76 -20.81 13.77
CA ARG A 186 -5.84 -19.86 14.11
C ARG A 186 -5.54 -18.40 13.74
N ALA A 187 -4.30 -17.94 13.97
CA ALA A 187 -3.87 -16.60 13.60
C ALA A 187 -4.02 -16.34 12.09
N TYR A 188 -3.54 -17.26 11.23
CA TYR A 188 -3.65 -17.13 9.77
C TYR A 188 -5.09 -17.24 9.29
N GLU A 189 -5.85 -18.17 9.88
CA GLU A 189 -7.27 -18.32 9.58
C GLU A 189 -8.06 -17.03 9.89
N ALA A 190 -7.77 -16.38 11.01
CA ALA A 190 -8.44 -15.15 11.40
C ALA A 190 -8.18 -13.99 10.43
N PHE A 191 -6.94 -13.82 9.95
CA PHE A 191 -6.63 -12.82 8.92
C PHE A 191 -7.23 -13.17 7.54
N ARG A 192 -7.33 -14.46 7.19
CA ARG A 192 -8.06 -14.90 5.99
C ARG A 192 -9.55 -14.53 6.09
N LEU A 193 -10.19 -14.79 7.22
CA LEU A 193 -11.60 -14.42 7.45
C LEU A 193 -11.80 -12.90 7.35
N LEU A 194 -10.87 -12.11 7.91
CA LEU A 194 -10.89 -10.66 7.77
C LEU A 194 -10.81 -10.23 6.30
N ALA A 195 -9.91 -10.82 5.51
CA ALA A 195 -9.75 -10.51 4.09
C ALA A 195 -10.99 -10.91 3.26
N GLU A 196 -11.73 -11.94 3.68
CA GLU A 196 -13.01 -12.35 3.09
C GLU A 196 -14.19 -11.48 3.54
N GLY A 197 -13.97 -10.47 4.38
CA GLY A 197 -15.03 -9.60 4.93
C GLY A 197 -15.87 -10.25 6.03
N LYS A 198 -15.48 -11.43 6.52
CA LYS A 198 -16.18 -12.18 7.58
C LYS A 198 -15.81 -11.66 8.97
N ARG A 199 -16.22 -10.42 9.24
CA ARG A 199 -15.88 -9.66 10.45
C ARG A 199 -16.22 -10.41 11.75
N GLU A 200 -17.44 -10.91 11.88
CA GLU A 200 -17.90 -11.56 13.13
C GLU A 200 -17.13 -12.86 13.44
N GLU A 201 -16.85 -13.65 12.41
CA GLU A 201 -16.05 -14.88 12.56
C GLU A 201 -14.60 -14.56 12.96
N ALA A 202 -14.01 -13.54 12.35
CA ALA A 202 -12.67 -13.06 12.71
C ALA A 202 -12.61 -12.56 14.16
N LEU A 203 -13.64 -11.83 14.63
CA LEU A 203 -13.74 -11.36 16.03
C LEU A 203 -13.94 -12.50 17.02
N ALA A 204 -14.75 -13.51 16.67
CA ALA A 204 -14.94 -14.69 17.49
C ALA A 204 -13.61 -15.46 17.66
N LEU A 205 -12.85 -15.60 16.57
CA LEU A 205 -11.55 -16.26 16.59
C LEU A 205 -10.50 -15.43 17.35
N ALA A 206 -10.51 -14.10 17.22
CA ALA A 206 -9.67 -13.20 18.01
C ALA A 206 -9.94 -13.35 19.52
N ALA A 207 -11.21 -13.45 19.94
CA ALA A 207 -11.56 -13.68 21.34
C ALA A 207 -11.04 -15.03 21.84
N ALA A 208 -11.13 -16.09 21.04
CA ALA A 208 -10.61 -17.42 21.39
C ALA A 208 -9.07 -17.48 21.47
N MET A 209 -8.37 -16.55 20.82
CA MET A 209 -6.91 -16.43 20.82
C MET A 209 -6.36 -15.54 21.95
N GLY A 210 -7.22 -14.85 22.71
CA GLY A 210 -6.81 -13.87 23.72
C GLY A 210 -5.96 -14.42 24.87
N GLU A 211 -5.96 -15.74 25.08
CA GLU A 211 -5.15 -16.44 26.08
C GLU A 211 -4.04 -17.32 25.46
N GLY A 212 -3.88 -17.30 24.14
CA GLY A 212 -2.93 -18.12 23.40
C GLY A 212 -1.46 -17.74 23.60
N ASP A 213 -0.60 -18.22 22.70
CA ASP A 213 0.82 -17.82 22.67
C ASP A 213 1.00 -16.39 22.12
N VAL A 214 2.27 -15.94 21.98
CA VAL A 214 2.56 -14.60 21.47
C VAL A 214 2.05 -14.38 20.05
N LEU A 215 2.03 -15.41 19.20
CA LEU A 215 1.50 -15.30 17.83
C LEU A 215 -0.02 -15.07 17.88
N GLU A 216 -0.74 -15.88 18.65
CA GLU A 216 -2.21 -15.79 18.75
C GLU A 216 -2.68 -14.50 19.43
N ARG A 217 -2.03 -14.09 20.53
CA ARG A 217 -2.41 -12.85 21.23
C ARG A 217 -2.06 -11.60 20.43
N THR A 218 -0.93 -11.59 19.73
CA THR A 218 -0.60 -10.49 18.80
C THR A 218 -1.58 -10.45 17.63
N ALA A 219 -1.93 -11.59 17.03
CA ALA A 219 -2.94 -11.66 15.97
C ALA A 219 -4.30 -11.16 16.45
N ALA A 220 -4.77 -11.62 17.62
CA ALA A 220 -6.00 -11.15 18.25
C ALA A 220 -6.00 -9.63 18.44
N HIS A 221 -4.90 -9.08 18.98
CA HIS A 221 -4.75 -7.63 19.15
C HIS A 221 -4.87 -6.87 17.84
N LEU A 222 -4.11 -7.28 16.82
CA LEU A 222 -4.11 -6.64 15.51
C LEU A 222 -5.48 -6.71 14.82
N LEU A 223 -6.22 -7.82 14.98
CA LEU A 223 -7.58 -7.96 14.47
C LEU A 223 -8.55 -7.00 15.17
N LEU A 224 -8.48 -6.90 16.50
CA LEU A 224 -9.28 -5.93 17.25
C LEU A 224 -8.96 -4.50 16.82
N ARG A 225 -7.68 -4.19 16.57
CA ARG A 225 -7.23 -2.88 16.10
C ARG A 225 -7.74 -2.57 14.69
N ALA A 226 -7.62 -3.51 13.75
CA ALA A 226 -8.05 -3.37 12.36
C ALA A 226 -9.57 -3.26 12.20
N LEU A 227 -10.31 -3.91 13.10
CA LEU A 227 -11.77 -3.87 13.12
C LEU A 227 -12.32 -2.73 13.99
N GLU A 228 -11.47 -1.90 14.58
CA GLU A 228 -11.86 -0.80 15.48
C GLU A 228 -12.75 -1.29 16.65
N ASP A 229 -12.51 -2.50 17.14
CA ASP A 229 -13.25 -3.06 18.27
C ASP A 229 -12.73 -2.47 19.59
N GLU A 230 -13.61 -1.88 20.41
CA GLU A 230 -13.25 -1.20 21.67
C GLU A 230 -12.37 -2.03 22.64
N ARG A 231 -12.39 -3.36 22.53
CA ARG A 231 -11.55 -4.25 23.35
C ARG A 231 -10.05 -4.11 23.04
N TRP A 232 -9.66 -3.51 21.90
CA TRP A 232 -8.25 -3.39 21.50
C TRP A 232 -7.40 -2.65 22.54
N LYS A 233 -7.95 -1.64 23.22
CA LYS A 233 -7.26 -0.86 24.27
C LYS A 233 -6.90 -1.72 25.48
N ALA A 234 -7.82 -2.59 25.89
CA ALA A 234 -7.57 -3.56 26.97
C ALA A 234 -6.63 -4.68 26.51
N SER A 235 -6.77 -5.13 25.25
CA SER A 235 -5.89 -6.11 24.63
C SER A 235 -4.43 -5.63 24.59
N ALA A 236 -4.18 -4.37 24.24
CA ALA A 236 -2.84 -3.79 24.22
C ALA A 236 -2.13 -3.93 25.58
N ARG A 237 -2.82 -3.56 26.67
CA ARG A 237 -2.27 -3.65 28.04
C ARG A 237 -1.98 -5.09 28.45
N ARG A 238 -2.93 -6.01 28.17
CA ARG A 238 -2.73 -7.46 28.42
C ARG A 238 -1.57 -8.03 27.61
N LEU A 239 -1.39 -7.57 26.37
CA LEU A 239 -0.29 -7.99 25.50
C LEU A 239 1.06 -7.52 26.08
N ALA A 240 1.12 -6.28 26.55
CA ALA A 240 2.33 -5.69 27.14
C ALA A 240 2.70 -6.33 28.48
N GLU A 241 1.70 -6.69 29.29
CA GLU A 241 1.88 -7.46 30.53
C GLU A 241 2.39 -8.88 30.26
N ALA A 242 1.83 -9.56 29.25
CA ALA A 242 2.20 -10.94 28.92
C ALA A 242 3.57 -11.04 28.21
N PHE A 243 3.91 -10.05 27.38
CA PHE A 243 5.13 -10.01 26.57
C PHE A 243 5.80 -8.63 26.67
N PRO A 244 6.40 -8.29 27.83
CA PRO A 244 7.02 -6.99 28.05
C PRO A 244 8.21 -6.71 27.13
N GLU A 245 8.77 -7.73 26.48
CA GLU A 245 9.82 -7.61 25.47
C GLU A 245 9.32 -7.26 24.06
N LEU A 246 8.00 -7.25 23.81
CA LEU A 246 7.41 -6.95 22.50
C LEU A 246 7.22 -5.42 22.32
N PRO A 247 7.98 -4.75 21.42
CA PRO A 247 7.88 -3.30 21.24
C PRO A 247 6.48 -2.83 20.84
N LEU A 248 5.85 -3.56 19.89
CA LEU A 248 4.48 -3.30 19.46
C LEU A 248 3.50 -3.20 20.64
N ALA A 249 3.64 -4.04 21.66
CA ALA A 249 2.68 -4.05 22.77
C ALA A 249 2.69 -2.72 23.54
N TRP A 250 3.87 -2.17 23.79
CA TRP A 250 4.02 -0.87 24.45
C TRP A 250 3.64 0.30 23.53
N GLU A 251 3.91 0.20 22.23
CA GLU A 251 3.42 1.15 21.23
C GLU A 251 1.89 1.23 21.25
N GLU A 252 1.22 0.09 21.23
CA GLU A 252 -0.25 0.01 21.25
C GLU A 252 -0.86 0.49 22.56
N VAL A 253 -0.20 0.24 23.71
CA VAL A 253 -0.59 0.85 24.99
C VAL A 253 -0.48 2.37 24.91
N SER A 254 0.56 2.91 24.26
CA SER A 254 0.70 4.36 24.11
C SER A 254 -0.41 4.97 23.25
N PHE A 255 -0.82 4.30 22.18
CA PHE A 255 -1.94 4.73 21.35
C PHE A 255 -3.27 4.67 22.09
N ALA A 256 -3.52 3.60 22.85
CA ALA A 256 -4.71 3.49 23.68
C ALA A 256 -4.75 4.63 24.72
N ALA A 257 -3.63 4.88 25.38
CA ALA A 257 -3.49 5.94 26.36
C ALA A 257 -3.70 7.34 25.75
N PHE A 258 -3.22 7.62 24.53
CA PHE A 258 -3.50 8.89 23.86
C PHE A 258 -4.99 9.09 23.58
N GLN A 259 -5.68 8.07 23.07
CA GLN A 259 -7.13 8.17 22.81
C GLN A 259 -7.94 8.38 24.09
N GLU A 260 -7.47 7.87 25.22
CA GLU A 260 -8.11 8.02 26.53
C GLU A 260 -7.64 9.29 27.28
N GLY A 261 -6.77 10.12 26.68
CA GLY A 261 -6.22 11.32 27.31
C GLY A 261 -5.21 11.05 28.44
N GLN A 262 -4.72 9.81 28.56
CA GLN A 262 -3.81 9.36 29.61
C GLN A 262 -2.33 9.62 29.26
N GLY A 263 -1.93 10.90 29.13
CA GLY A 263 -0.57 11.27 28.70
C GLY A 263 0.57 10.70 29.56
N LYS A 264 0.34 10.46 30.86
CA LYS A 264 1.34 9.82 31.76
C LYS A 264 1.58 8.35 31.40
N GLU A 265 0.52 7.59 31.15
CA GLU A 265 0.60 6.19 30.74
C GLU A 265 1.26 6.08 29.36
N ALA A 266 0.86 6.95 28.41
CA ALA A 266 1.46 6.98 27.08
C ALA A 266 2.98 7.18 27.15
N LYS A 267 3.44 8.13 27.98
CA LYS A 267 4.86 8.37 28.22
C LYS A 267 5.58 7.14 28.77
N GLU A 268 5.02 6.49 29.80
CA GLU A 268 5.63 5.31 30.41
C GLU A 268 5.74 4.14 29.43
N ALA A 269 4.68 3.93 28.62
CA ALA A 269 4.67 2.91 27.58
C ALA A 269 5.73 3.21 26.50
N LEU A 270 5.83 4.45 26.03
CA LEU A 270 6.83 4.86 25.03
C LEU A 270 8.27 4.73 25.55
N LEU A 271 8.52 5.01 26.83
CA LEU A 271 9.84 4.79 27.43
C LEU A 271 10.20 3.30 27.46
N LYS A 272 9.23 2.41 27.73
CA LYS A 272 9.44 0.96 27.63
C LYS A 272 9.66 0.51 26.19
N ALA A 273 8.89 1.04 25.23
CA ALA A 273 9.09 0.76 23.80
C ALA A 273 10.48 1.20 23.31
N LEU A 274 10.95 2.39 23.72
CA LEU A 274 12.28 2.91 23.41
C LEU A 274 13.41 2.12 24.06
N ALA A 275 13.20 1.55 25.25
CA ALA A 275 14.18 0.66 25.86
C ALA A 275 14.40 -0.61 25.01
N LEU A 276 13.40 -1.02 24.22
CA LEU A 276 13.47 -2.16 23.31
C LEU A 276 13.92 -1.76 21.90
N ARG A 277 13.49 -0.59 21.40
CA ARG A 277 13.90 -0.01 20.10
C ARG A 277 14.31 1.47 20.27
N PRO A 278 15.57 1.76 20.64
CA PRO A 278 16.01 3.12 20.98
C PRO A 278 16.04 4.09 19.79
N ASP A 279 16.13 3.57 18.57
CA ASP A 279 16.24 4.36 17.34
C ASP A 279 14.93 4.44 16.53
N SER A 280 13.79 4.10 17.15
CA SER A 280 12.48 4.29 16.53
C SER A 280 12.07 5.77 16.52
N TRP A 281 12.13 6.42 15.37
CA TRP A 281 11.70 7.82 15.22
C TRP A 281 10.23 8.01 15.63
N LEU A 282 9.37 7.04 15.37
CA LEU A 282 7.95 7.06 15.72
C LEU A 282 7.77 7.18 17.23
N TYR A 283 8.56 6.42 18.00
CA TYR A 283 8.48 6.47 19.46
C TYR A 283 8.98 7.79 20.02
N TRP A 284 10.00 8.39 19.40
CA TRP A 284 10.46 9.73 19.79
C TRP A 284 9.44 10.83 19.46
N THR A 285 8.76 10.76 18.29
CA THR A 285 7.67 11.68 17.93
C THR A 285 6.55 11.63 18.96
N ASN A 286 6.08 10.42 19.26
CA ASN A 286 4.99 10.19 20.22
C ASN A 286 5.42 10.52 21.66
N LEU A 287 6.68 10.27 22.02
CA LEU A 287 7.18 10.62 23.35
C LEU A 287 7.22 12.14 23.52
N GLY A 288 7.53 12.88 22.46
CA GLY A 288 7.41 14.34 22.45
C GLY A 288 5.99 14.79 22.77
N TRP A 289 5.00 14.20 22.10
CA TRP A 289 3.58 14.44 22.37
C TRP A 289 3.18 14.07 23.80
N ALA A 290 3.62 12.93 24.31
CA ALA A 290 3.33 12.51 25.68
C ALA A 290 3.94 13.47 26.72
N TYR A 291 5.18 13.93 26.51
CA TYR A 291 5.78 14.95 27.37
C TYR A 291 4.98 16.25 27.36
N TYR A 292 4.55 16.69 26.18
CA TYR A 292 3.69 17.85 26.01
C TYR A 292 2.38 17.71 26.80
N LEU A 293 1.65 16.61 26.66
CA LEU A 293 0.42 16.34 27.42
C LEU A 293 0.64 16.29 28.95
N THR A 294 1.85 15.97 29.39
CA THR A 294 2.22 15.99 30.82
C THR A 294 2.81 17.31 31.31
N GLY A 295 2.87 18.34 30.45
CA GLY A 295 3.36 19.68 30.78
C GLY A 295 4.89 19.86 30.74
N ASP A 296 5.64 18.87 30.25
CA ASP A 296 7.11 18.92 30.15
C ASP A 296 7.55 19.38 28.75
N LEU A 297 7.27 20.66 28.44
CA LEU A 297 7.57 21.25 27.14
C LEU A 297 9.08 21.17 26.76
N PRO A 298 10.05 21.37 27.67
CA PRO A 298 11.47 21.20 27.33
C PRO A 298 11.82 19.79 26.85
N ARG A 299 11.29 18.74 27.49
CA ARG A 299 11.52 17.36 27.03
C ARG A 299 10.74 17.05 25.76
N ALA A 300 9.56 17.64 25.56
CA ALA A 300 8.81 17.51 24.32
C ALA A 300 9.64 18.01 23.12
N LEU A 301 10.28 19.17 23.24
CA LEU A 301 11.18 19.72 22.23
C LEU A 301 12.36 18.77 21.95
N LEU A 302 13.07 18.29 22.98
CA LEU A 302 14.21 17.40 22.82
C LEU A 302 13.84 16.06 22.14
N ALA A 303 12.68 15.50 22.50
CA ALA A 303 12.17 14.27 21.91
C ALA A 303 11.81 14.46 20.43
N SER A 304 11.08 15.53 20.07
CA SER A 304 10.77 15.86 18.67
C SER A 304 12.04 16.16 17.86
N GLU A 305 13.03 16.82 18.45
CA GLU A 305 14.33 17.05 17.81
C GLU A 305 15.11 15.74 17.57
N ARG A 306 15.02 14.77 18.49
CA ARG A 306 15.59 13.43 18.27
C ARG A 306 14.85 12.69 17.16
N ALA A 307 13.52 12.77 17.12
CA ALA A 307 12.70 12.15 16.08
C ALA A 307 13.09 12.63 14.68
N VAL A 308 13.13 13.95 14.45
CA VAL A 308 13.48 14.51 13.13
C VAL A 308 14.94 14.28 12.73
N ARG A 309 15.84 14.04 13.70
CA ARG A 309 17.24 13.63 13.42
C ARG A 309 17.35 12.16 13.01
N LEU A 310 16.52 11.29 13.58
CA LEU A 310 16.48 9.87 13.21
C LEU A 310 15.84 9.68 11.84
N GLN A 311 14.67 10.30 11.63
CA GLN A 311 13.99 10.29 10.34
C GLN A 311 13.15 11.57 10.18
N PRO A 312 13.52 12.47 9.25
CA PRO A 312 12.70 13.61 8.86
C PRO A 312 11.32 13.14 8.37
N ASN A 313 10.25 13.58 9.04
CA ASN A 313 8.86 13.31 8.65
C ASN A 313 7.97 14.51 9.02
N ALA A 314 6.84 14.66 8.33
CA ALA A 314 5.95 15.81 8.46
C ALA A 314 5.38 15.94 9.88
N THR A 315 4.79 14.88 10.43
CA THR A 315 4.20 14.84 11.78
C THR A 315 5.16 15.31 12.87
N ALA A 316 6.41 14.82 12.87
CA ALA A 316 7.42 15.23 13.86
C ALA A 316 7.81 16.72 13.73
N TYR A 317 7.85 17.25 12.50
CA TYR A 317 8.08 18.68 12.29
C TYR A 317 6.87 19.53 12.65
N TYR A 318 5.63 19.05 12.47
CA TYR A 318 4.43 19.72 12.97
C TYR A 318 4.46 19.81 14.50
N ASN A 319 4.75 18.71 15.19
CA ASN A 319 4.89 18.69 16.65
C ASN A 319 6.00 19.65 17.12
N LEU A 320 7.16 19.62 16.47
CA LEU A 320 8.25 20.55 16.77
C LEU A 320 7.84 22.01 16.55
N GLY A 321 7.09 22.29 15.48
CA GLY A 321 6.55 23.62 15.17
C GLY A 321 5.59 24.11 16.26
N LEU A 322 4.67 23.24 16.68
CA LEU A 322 3.70 23.52 17.75
C LEU A 322 4.42 23.82 19.07
N PHE A 323 5.33 22.95 19.49
CA PHE A 323 6.03 23.09 20.76
C PHE A 323 6.88 24.37 20.77
N ARG A 324 7.51 24.74 19.65
CA ARG A 324 8.26 26.00 19.52
C ARG A 324 7.35 27.22 19.51
N ALA A 325 6.16 27.13 18.90
CA ALA A 325 5.19 28.21 18.91
C ALA A 325 4.69 28.50 20.34
N ILE A 326 4.36 27.44 21.10
CA ILE A 326 3.97 27.53 22.52
C ILE A 326 5.12 28.08 23.36
N TYR A 327 6.35 27.65 23.09
CA TYR A 327 7.55 28.16 23.76
C TYR A 327 7.86 29.64 23.45
N GLY A 328 7.26 30.22 22.39
CA GLY A 328 7.53 31.59 21.96
C GLY A 328 8.66 31.73 20.93
N ASP A 329 9.24 30.62 20.45
CA ASP A 329 10.28 30.61 19.42
C ASP A 329 9.67 30.71 18.01
N PHE A 330 9.39 31.94 17.59
CA PHE A 330 8.83 32.23 16.27
C PHE A 330 9.68 31.68 15.12
N LEU A 331 11.01 31.87 15.16
CA LEU A 331 11.87 31.50 14.04
C LEU A 331 12.00 29.98 13.93
N GLY A 332 12.19 29.29 15.05
CA GLY A 332 12.27 27.85 15.08
C GLY A 332 10.94 27.17 14.76
N ALA A 333 9.81 27.72 15.20
CA ALA A 333 8.47 27.23 14.84
C ALA A 333 8.23 27.36 13.33
N LYS A 334 8.50 28.55 12.77
CA LYS A 334 8.41 28.77 11.32
C LYS A 334 9.28 27.78 10.54
N ALA A 335 10.53 27.58 10.96
CA ALA A 335 11.44 26.66 10.27
C ALA A 335 10.94 25.20 10.31
N ALA A 336 10.36 24.78 11.44
CA ALA A 336 9.77 23.45 11.59
C ALA A 336 8.52 23.30 10.71
N TYR A 337 7.57 24.24 10.75
CA TYR A 337 6.39 24.20 9.89
C TYR A 337 6.71 24.27 8.39
N ASP A 338 7.71 25.08 8.00
CA ASP A 338 8.19 25.10 6.62
C ASP A 338 8.72 23.72 6.18
N ARG A 339 9.37 22.97 7.07
CA ARG A 339 9.84 21.61 6.80
C ARG A 339 8.67 20.61 6.76
N ALA A 340 7.72 20.73 7.69
CA ALA A 340 6.53 19.89 7.74
C ALA A 340 5.73 19.98 6.44
N LEU A 341 5.38 21.20 6.01
CA LEU A 341 4.60 21.45 4.80
C LEU A 341 5.28 21.00 3.49
N ARG A 342 6.61 20.85 3.48
CA ARG A 342 7.35 20.33 2.31
C ARG A 342 7.39 18.80 2.27
N LEU A 343 7.21 18.15 3.41
CA LEU A 343 7.19 16.69 3.55
C LEU A 343 5.76 16.14 3.53
N ASP A 344 4.78 16.98 3.82
CA ASP A 344 3.37 16.64 3.88
C ASP A 344 2.79 16.50 2.47
N GLU A 345 2.24 15.32 2.16
CA GLU A 345 1.57 15.02 0.89
C GLU A 345 0.10 15.48 0.88
N GLY A 346 -0.37 16.11 1.97
CA GLY A 346 -1.72 16.63 2.15
C GLY A 346 -2.52 15.94 3.25
N GLU A 347 -1.86 15.14 4.10
CA GLU A 347 -2.48 14.26 5.09
C GLU A 347 -2.30 14.75 6.53
N ASP A 348 -1.17 15.40 6.85
CA ASP A 348 -0.78 15.70 8.25
C ASP A 348 -1.22 17.09 8.72
N TYR A 349 -1.17 18.11 7.86
CA TYR A 349 -1.49 19.50 8.23
C TYR A 349 -2.89 19.70 8.84
N PRO A 350 -3.96 18.91 8.53
CA PRO A 350 -5.26 19.10 9.16
C PRO A 350 -5.22 18.89 10.67
N GLU A 351 -4.51 17.87 11.16
CA GLU A 351 -4.37 17.63 12.59
C GLU A 351 -3.54 18.75 13.24
N ALA A 352 -2.47 19.20 12.58
CA ALA A 352 -1.67 20.33 13.06
C ALA A 352 -2.48 21.64 13.19
N LEU A 353 -3.44 21.88 12.28
CA LEU A 353 -4.34 23.04 12.35
C LEU A 353 -5.30 22.95 13.54
N LYS A 354 -5.83 21.76 13.81
CA LYS A 354 -6.68 21.48 14.96
C LYS A 354 -5.90 21.64 16.27
N ASP A 355 -4.69 21.10 16.33
CA ASP A 355 -3.80 21.23 17.48
C ASP A 355 -3.45 22.67 17.82
N LEU A 356 -3.38 23.55 16.81
CA LEU A 356 -3.16 24.99 16.94
C LEU A 356 -4.44 25.78 17.28
N GLU A 357 -5.61 25.28 16.86
CA GLU A 357 -6.91 25.88 17.18
C GLU A 357 -7.26 25.75 18.67
N GLU A 358 -6.87 24.64 19.29
CA GLU A 358 -7.07 24.37 20.72
C GLU A 358 -6.16 25.19 21.66
N ARG A 359 -5.46 26.20 21.14
CA ARG A 359 -4.40 26.95 21.83
C ARG A 359 -4.75 28.42 21.94
N GLU A 360 -4.36 29.00 23.07
CA GLU A 360 -4.61 30.41 23.38
C GLU A 360 -3.35 31.27 23.17
N GLU A 361 -2.17 30.65 23.00
CA GLU A 361 -0.93 31.37 22.78
C GLU A 361 -1.00 32.18 21.47
N PRO A 362 -0.55 33.46 21.47
CA PRO A 362 -0.64 34.30 20.27
C PRO A 362 0.00 33.68 19.02
N LEU A 363 1.14 33.00 19.19
CA LEU A 363 1.83 32.35 18.08
C LEU A 363 1.06 31.16 17.52
N ALA A 364 0.20 30.50 18.31
CA ALA A 364 -0.62 29.41 17.80
C ALA A 364 -1.63 29.91 16.75
N LEU A 365 -2.35 31.01 17.05
CA LEU A 365 -3.25 31.64 16.09
C LEU A 365 -2.51 32.14 14.84
N PHE A 366 -1.32 32.73 15.01
CA PHE A 366 -0.49 33.13 13.88
C PHE A 366 -0.11 31.92 13.00
N PHE A 367 0.37 30.83 13.60
CA PHE A 367 0.79 29.65 12.85
C PHE A 367 -0.38 28.88 12.26
N ARG A 368 -1.58 28.93 12.87
CA ARG A 368 -2.81 28.42 12.26
C ARG A 368 -3.10 29.15 10.95
N ALA A 369 -3.05 30.49 10.95
CA ALA A 369 -3.18 31.28 9.72
C ALA A 369 -2.07 30.97 8.70
N TYR A 370 -0.84 30.79 9.19
CA TYR A 370 0.34 30.48 8.38
C TYR A 370 0.25 29.14 7.63
N LEU A 371 -0.21 28.09 8.33
CA LEU A 371 -0.43 26.76 7.77
C LEU A 371 -1.64 26.79 6.83
N ALA A 372 -2.75 27.41 7.24
CA ALA A 372 -3.94 27.54 6.39
C ALA A 372 -3.61 28.23 5.05
N GLU A 373 -2.85 29.33 5.07
CA GLU A 373 -2.40 30.04 3.85
C GLU A 373 -1.67 29.09 2.89
N ARG A 374 -0.76 28.27 3.43
CA ARG A 374 0.11 27.37 2.66
C ARG A 374 -0.58 26.10 2.23
N ALA A 375 -1.58 25.64 2.98
CA ALA A 375 -2.42 24.52 2.62
C ALA A 375 -3.53 24.90 1.64
N GLY A 376 -3.62 26.17 1.20
CA GLY A 376 -4.67 26.64 0.30
C GLY A 376 -6.03 26.83 0.97
N LEU A 377 -6.09 26.95 2.29
CA LEU A 377 -7.32 27.16 3.06
C LEU A 377 -7.58 28.65 3.33
N GLU A 378 -8.76 28.97 3.86
CA GLU A 378 -9.16 30.32 4.24
C GLU A 378 -8.30 30.87 5.39
N ALA A 379 -7.32 31.71 5.06
CA ALA A 379 -6.37 32.28 6.04
C ALA A 379 -6.61 33.77 6.36
N LYS A 380 -7.38 34.49 5.54
CA LYS A 380 -7.62 35.93 5.75
C LYS A 380 -8.26 36.23 7.11
N PRO A 381 -9.35 35.56 7.51
CA PRO A 381 -9.99 35.83 8.80
C PRO A 381 -9.08 35.53 9.98
N LEU A 382 -8.21 34.51 9.86
CA LEU A 382 -7.27 34.13 10.91
C LEU A 382 -6.18 35.17 11.12
N TYR A 383 -5.62 35.72 10.03
CA TYR A 383 -4.66 36.83 10.12
C TYR A 383 -5.29 38.11 10.65
N GLU A 384 -6.55 38.41 10.27
CA GLU A 384 -7.29 39.56 10.79
C GLU A 384 -7.56 39.42 12.29
N ALA A 385 -8.04 38.27 12.74
CA ALA A 385 -8.23 37.95 14.16
C ALA A 385 -6.93 38.07 14.96
N PHE A 386 -5.80 37.60 14.41
CA PHE A 386 -4.49 37.75 15.06
C PHE A 386 -4.10 39.23 15.23
N LEU A 387 -4.30 40.05 14.20
CA LEU A 387 -3.97 41.47 14.24
C LEU A 387 -4.86 42.27 15.19
N GLU A 388 -6.13 41.88 15.31
CA GLU A 388 -7.08 42.49 16.26
C GLU A 388 -6.74 42.13 17.71
N ALA A 389 -6.50 40.84 17.98
CA ALA A 389 -6.19 40.36 19.33
C ALA A 389 -4.78 40.77 19.79
N HIS A 390 -3.81 40.84 18.87
CA HIS A 390 -2.39 41.01 19.20
C HIS A 390 -1.65 42.07 18.36
N PRO A 391 -2.15 43.32 18.29
CA PRO A 391 -1.62 44.35 17.37
C PRO A 391 -0.17 44.76 17.64
N LYS A 392 0.31 44.59 18.88
CA LYS A 392 1.69 44.93 19.30
C LYS A 392 2.66 43.75 19.28
N HIS A 393 2.18 42.55 18.95
CA HIS A 393 3.03 41.36 18.95
C HIS A 393 4.07 41.43 17.80
N PRO A 394 5.32 40.98 17.99
CA PRO A 394 6.34 41.04 16.93
C PRO A 394 5.92 40.38 15.61
N ALA A 395 5.09 39.34 15.66
CA ALA A 395 4.55 38.66 14.49
C ALA A 395 3.47 39.46 13.71
N ALA A 396 2.95 40.56 14.26
CA ALA A 396 1.93 41.40 13.61
C ALA A 396 2.41 42.00 12.29
N PHE A 397 3.71 42.30 12.17
CA PHE A 397 4.30 42.73 10.90
C PHE A 397 4.25 41.62 9.84
N ALA A 398 4.52 40.37 10.23
CA ALA A 398 4.43 39.23 9.31
C ALA A 398 2.97 38.97 8.88
N ALA A 399 2.03 39.02 9.83
CA ALA A 399 0.60 38.84 9.57
C ALA A 399 0.05 39.93 8.62
N SER A 400 0.37 41.21 8.88
CA SER A 400 -0.02 42.33 8.02
C SER A 400 0.49 42.16 6.58
N ARG A 401 1.73 41.72 6.42
CA ARG A 401 2.30 41.45 5.08
C ARG A 401 1.60 40.28 4.39
N ALA A 402 1.30 39.19 5.12
CA ALA A 402 0.57 38.06 4.57
C ALA A 402 -0.84 38.46 4.11
N LEU A 403 -1.57 39.19 4.95
CA LEU A 403 -2.90 39.69 4.63
C LEU A 403 -2.90 40.61 3.39
N LYS A 404 -1.90 41.50 3.25
CA LYS A 404 -1.75 42.34 2.06
C LYS A 404 -1.57 41.51 0.78
N ARG A 405 -0.78 40.44 0.83
CA ARG A 405 -0.60 39.52 -0.32
C ARG A 405 -1.89 38.77 -0.65
N LEU A 406 -2.61 38.30 0.37
CA LEU A 406 -3.87 37.59 0.19
C LEU A 406 -4.98 38.49 -0.37
N LYS A 407 -4.96 39.80 -0.10
CA LYS A 407 -5.91 40.74 -0.72
C LYS A 407 -5.70 40.90 -2.23
N THR A 408 -4.50 40.62 -2.71
CA THR A 408 -4.15 40.64 -4.15
C THR A 408 -4.06 39.24 -4.74
N SER A 409 -4.56 38.21 -4.04
CA SER A 409 -4.52 36.83 -4.54
C SER A 409 -5.33 36.70 -5.82
N GLN A 410 -4.77 36.03 -6.82
CA GLN A 410 -5.44 35.75 -8.08
C GLN A 410 -5.29 34.27 -8.40
N VAL A 411 -6.31 33.71 -9.02
CA VAL A 411 -6.27 32.39 -9.63
C VAL A 411 -6.37 32.57 -11.14
N ARG A 412 -5.50 31.91 -11.87
CA ARG A 412 -5.56 31.80 -13.33
C ARG A 412 -5.96 30.38 -13.69
N LEU A 413 -6.94 30.28 -14.57
CA LEU A 413 -7.42 29.04 -15.15
C LEU A 413 -7.15 29.09 -16.65
N GLN A 414 -6.47 28.08 -17.18
CA GLN A 414 -6.26 27.89 -18.60
C GLN A 414 -6.73 26.50 -18.98
N VAL A 415 -7.54 26.38 -20.04
CA VAL A 415 -7.84 25.07 -20.64
C VAL A 415 -6.74 24.76 -21.66
N LEU A 416 -6.05 23.65 -21.46
CA LEU A 416 -4.92 23.20 -22.29
C LEU A 416 -5.39 22.41 -23.51
N ARG A 417 -6.30 21.45 -23.29
CA ARG A 417 -6.86 20.56 -24.32
C ARG A 417 -8.15 19.91 -23.84
N PHE A 418 -8.87 19.29 -24.76
CA PHE A 418 -10.04 18.46 -24.45
C PHE A 418 -9.77 17.01 -24.78
N THR A 419 -10.28 16.10 -23.96
CA THR A 419 -9.99 14.67 -24.06
C THR A 419 -11.29 13.88 -23.92
N LEU A 420 -11.37 12.68 -24.51
CA LEU A 420 -12.48 11.73 -24.27
C LEU A 420 -12.17 10.74 -23.15
N ILE A 421 -10.87 10.54 -22.89
CA ILE A 421 -10.33 9.74 -21.80
C ILE A 421 -9.50 10.69 -20.92
N PRO A 422 -9.65 10.68 -19.58
CA PRO A 422 -8.91 11.58 -18.71
C PRO A 422 -7.39 11.55 -18.95
N GLY A 423 -6.77 12.72 -19.17
CA GLY A 423 -5.32 12.80 -19.38
C GLY A 423 -4.83 12.69 -20.83
N ASP A 424 -5.70 12.26 -21.74
CA ASP A 424 -5.30 11.73 -23.04
C ASP A 424 -5.11 12.79 -24.15
N LEU A 425 -5.20 12.38 -25.42
CA LEU A 425 -5.02 13.21 -26.62
C LEU A 425 -6.14 14.23 -26.83
N GLU A 426 -5.80 15.30 -27.57
CA GLU A 426 -6.77 16.31 -28.02
C GLU A 426 -7.87 15.66 -28.87
N ALA A 427 -9.12 15.87 -28.45
CA ALA A 427 -10.28 15.19 -28.97
C ALA A 427 -11.08 16.00 -29.98
N ARG A 428 -10.81 17.29 -30.20
CA ARG A 428 -11.55 18.08 -31.19
C ARG A 428 -11.42 17.50 -32.62
N PRO A 429 -12.50 17.50 -33.43
CA PRO A 429 -13.85 18.01 -33.15
C PRO A 429 -14.74 17.04 -32.34
N PHE A 430 -15.83 17.52 -31.75
CA PHE A 430 -16.70 16.72 -30.88
C PHE A 430 -17.92 16.12 -31.59
N ARG A 431 -18.49 15.06 -31.01
CA ARG A 431 -19.63 14.29 -31.54
C ARG A 431 -20.70 14.11 -30.47
N LYS A 432 -21.94 13.90 -30.92
CA LYS A 432 -23.07 13.56 -30.04
C LYS A 432 -22.74 12.34 -29.18
N GLY A 433 -23.09 12.39 -27.89
CA GLY A 433 -22.92 11.31 -26.93
C GLY A 433 -21.56 11.26 -26.23
N GLU A 434 -20.62 12.15 -26.58
CA GLU A 434 -19.28 12.13 -26.00
C GLU A 434 -19.21 12.78 -24.62
N ALA A 435 -18.54 12.11 -23.68
CA ALA A 435 -18.09 12.71 -22.43
C ALA A 435 -16.79 13.47 -22.69
N VAL A 436 -16.80 14.79 -22.52
CA VAL A 436 -15.64 15.65 -22.77
C VAL A 436 -14.99 16.05 -21.47
N PHE A 437 -13.72 15.68 -21.30
CA PHE A 437 -12.87 16.02 -20.17
C PHE A 437 -11.93 17.18 -20.52
N PRO A 438 -12.13 18.38 -19.94
CA PRO A 438 -11.18 19.48 -20.10
C PRO A 438 -9.91 19.25 -19.28
N MET A 439 -8.75 19.28 -19.92
CA MET A 439 -7.47 19.37 -19.22
C MET A 439 -7.17 20.83 -18.93
N VAL A 440 -6.93 21.16 -17.66
CA VAL A 440 -6.69 22.54 -17.24
C VAL A 440 -5.36 22.71 -16.53
N ARG A 441 -4.84 23.93 -16.61
CA ARG A 441 -3.75 24.44 -15.79
C ARG A 441 -4.31 25.52 -14.86
N LEU A 442 -4.17 25.29 -13.57
CA LEU A 442 -4.51 26.19 -12.49
C LEU A 442 -3.24 26.82 -11.94
N GLU A 443 -3.24 28.13 -11.72
CA GLU A 443 -2.14 28.84 -11.07
C GLU A 443 -2.68 29.82 -10.03
N GLY A 444 -2.16 29.76 -8.80
CA GLY A 444 -2.56 30.62 -7.69
C GLY A 444 -1.38 31.42 -7.14
N LEU A 445 -1.64 32.67 -6.76
CA LEU A 445 -0.66 33.54 -6.10
C LEU A 445 -1.12 33.92 -4.69
N PRO A 446 -0.35 33.65 -3.62
CA PRO A 446 0.95 32.94 -3.59
C PRO A 446 0.84 31.42 -3.71
N TYR A 447 -0.32 30.85 -3.38
CA TYR A 447 -0.64 29.43 -3.45
C TYR A 447 -2.01 29.25 -4.08
N LEU A 448 -2.28 28.08 -4.63
CA LEU A 448 -3.60 27.71 -5.12
C LEU A 448 -4.53 27.48 -3.92
N GLY A 449 -5.65 28.20 -3.89
CA GLY A 449 -6.70 27.95 -2.89
C GLY A 449 -7.42 26.64 -3.20
N ARG A 450 -7.82 25.88 -2.18
CA ARG A 450 -8.61 24.65 -2.32
C ARG A 450 -10.05 24.99 -2.67
N GLY A 451 -10.64 24.23 -3.58
CA GLY A 451 -12.00 24.42 -4.06
C GLY A 451 -12.44 23.30 -4.99
N ALA A 452 -13.62 23.44 -5.57
CA ALA A 452 -14.12 22.54 -6.59
C ALA A 452 -13.72 23.04 -7.99
N LEU A 453 -13.26 22.12 -8.82
CA LEU A 453 -13.12 22.31 -10.26
C LEU A 453 -14.41 21.86 -10.93
N GLU A 454 -15.04 22.77 -11.66
CA GLU A 454 -16.36 22.59 -12.23
C GLU A 454 -16.32 22.69 -13.75
N THR A 455 -17.18 21.90 -14.40
CA THR A 455 -17.43 21.98 -15.83
C THR A 455 -18.94 22.09 -16.05
N LEU A 456 -19.37 23.13 -16.77
CA LEU A 456 -20.76 23.37 -17.11
C LEU A 456 -20.94 23.37 -18.62
N LEU A 457 -22.05 22.81 -19.09
CA LEU A 457 -22.46 22.83 -20.48
C LEU A 457 -23.66 23.75 -20.65
N TRP A 458 -23.52 24.75 -21.52
CA TRP A 458 -24.57 25.71 -21.82
C TRP A 458 -25.10 25.54 -23.24
N GLN A 459 -26.40 25.73 -23.41
CA GLN A 459 -27.06 25.87 -24.71
C GLN A 459 -28.13 26.97 -24.62
N GLU A 460 -28.10 27.93 -25.54
CA GLU A 460 -29.09 29.03 -25.60
C GLU A 460 -29.30 29.76 -24.26
N GLY A 461 -28.24 29.90 -23.47
CA GLY A 461 -28.27 30.59 -22.17
C GLY A 461 -28.81 29.74 -21.00
N LYS A 462 -29.07 28.45 -21.20
CA LYS A 462 -29.46 27.49 -20.15
C LYS A 462 -28.33 26.51 -19.86
N VAL A 463 -28.13 26.19 -18.58
CA VAL A 463 -27.23 25.10 -18.15
C VAL A 463 -27.94 23.77 -18.41
N LEU A 464 -27.29 22.89 -19.16
CA LEU A 464 -27.78 21.54 -19.45
C LEU A 464 -27.15 20.48 -18.55
N ALA A 465 -25.88 20.67 -18.20
CA ALA A 465 -25.13 19.77 -17.32
C ALA A 465 -24.15 20.60 -16.50
N GLN A 466 -23.90 20.16 -15.27
CA GLN A 466 -22.90 20.71 -14.38
C GLN A 466 -22.32 19.57 -13.56
N GLU A 467 -21.00 19.47 -13.58
CA GLU A 467 -20.26 18.49 -12.79
C GLU A 467 -19.17 19.21 -12.00
N ALA A 468 -18.88 18.70 -10.80
CA ALA A 468 -17.94 19.30 -9.87
C ALA A 468 -17.07 18.23 -9.20
N LYS A 469 -15.76 18.50 -9.11
CA LYS A 469 -14.79 17.65 -8.42
C LYS A 469 -14.00 18.48 -7.40
N PRO A 470 -13.96 18.11 -6.11
CA PRO A 470 -13.06 18.76 -5.15
C PRO A 470 -11.60 18.47 -5.51
N LEU A 471 -10.74 19.48 -5.44
CA LEU A 471 -9.31 19.29 -5.68
C LEU A 471 -8.53 19.13 -4.37
N GLY A 472 -7.76 18.04 -4.30
CA GLY A 472 -6.78 17.79 -3.27
C GLY A 472 -5.38 17.89 -3.85
N PHE A 473 -4.50 18.66 -3.20
CA PHE A 473 -3.09 18.78 -3.56
C PHE A 473 -2.24 18.99 -2.30
N PRO A 474 -0.94 18.70 -2.31
CA PRO A 474 -0.05 18.97 -1.18
C PRO A 474 0.00 20.47 -0.83
N PRO A 475 0.36 20.84 0.41
CA PRO A 475 0.63 22.23 0.75
C PRO A 475 1.73 22.84 -0.13
N LEU A 476 1.79 24.18 -0.16
CA LEU A 476 2.73 24.97 -0.96
C LEU A 476 2.52 24.85 -2.49
N THR A 477 1.44 24.21 -2.93
CA THR A 477 1.07 24.13 -4.36
C THR A 477 0.70 25.51 -4.89
N ALA A 478 1.45 26.00 -5.88
CA ALA A 478 1.18 27.26 -6.58
C ALA A 478 0.59 27.05 -7.97
N ALA A 479 0.77 25.87 -8.57
CA ALA A 479 0.19 25.51 -9.85
C ALA A 479 -0.10 24.02 -9.91
N LEU A 480 -1.14 23.64 -10.64
CA LEU A 480 -1.59 22.27 -10.82
C LEU A 480 -2.14 22.08 -12.23
N GLU A 481 -1.78 20.98 -12.89
CA GLU A 481 -2.48 20.50 -14.08
C GLU A 481 -3.41 19.37 -13.67
N GLU A 482 -4.67 19.45 -14.09
CA GLU A 482 -5.72 18.56 -13.61
C GLU A 482 -6.78 18.33 -14.70
N THR A 483 -7.43 17.17 -14.65
CA THR A 483 -8.57 16.89 -15.51
C THR A 483 -9.85 17.33 -14.81
N ALA A 484 -10.55 18.30 -15.40
CA ALA A 484 -11.86 18.73 -14.94
C ALA A 484 -12.90 17.62 -15.17
N PRO A 485 -13.96 17.55 -14.34
CA PRO A 485 -15.00 16.54 -14.51
C PRO A 485 -15.66 16.67 -15.88
N ALA A 486 -15.97 15.54 -16.52
CA ALA A 486 -16.56 15.55 -17.85
C ALA A 486 -18.03 15.96 -17.84
N VAL A 487 -18.47 16.57 -18.94
CA VAL A 487 -19.88 16.71 -19.28
C VAL A 487 -20.17 15.95 -20.56
N THR A 488 -21.34 15.32 -20.63
CA THR A 488 -21.77 14.57 -21.82
C THR A 488 -22.48 15.51 -22.79
N LEU A 489 -22.11 15.45 -24.07
CA LEU A 489 -22.72 16.25 -25.14
C LEU A 489 -23.99 15.57 -25.66
N PRO A 490 -25.20 16.13 -25.42
CA PRO A 490 -26.43 15.38 -25.61
C PRO A 490 -26.88 15.25 -27.07
N GLU A 491 -26.82 16.34 -27.83
CA GLU A 491 -27.34 16.43 -29.19
C GLU A 491 -26.38 17.19 -30.11
N GLU A 492 -26.65 17.14 -31.41
CA GLU A 492 -25.92 17.93 -32.40
C GLU A 492 -26.23 19.43 -32.23
N GLY A 493 -25.22 20.27 -32.44
CA GLY A 493 -25.40 21.72 -32.41
C GLY A 493 -24.26 22.48 -31.75
N ARG A 494 -24.58 23.71 -31.35
CA ARG A 494 -23.62 24.65 -30.74
C ARG A 494 -23.85 24.74 -29.24
N TYR A 495 -22.77 24.63 -28.49
CA TYR A 495 -22.75 24.72 -27.04
C TYR A 495 -21.66 25.68 -26.58
N THR A 496 -21.74 26.13 -25.33
CA THR A 496 -20.63 26.79 -24.66
C THR A 496 -20.24 25.94 -23.47
N LEU A 497 -18.98 25.54 -23.41
CA LEU A 497 -18.42 24.89 -22.24
C LEU A 497 -17.81 25.94 -21.32
N GLU A 498 -18.23 25.95 -20.07
CA GLU A 498 -17.61 26.74 -19.02
C GLU A 498 -16.78 25.81 -18.15
N VAL A 499 -15.51 26.14 -17.94
CA VAL A 499 -14.71 25.54 -16.88
C VAL A 499 -14.48 26.61 -15.83
N ARG A 500 -14.73 26.27 -14.56
CA ARG A 500 -14.67 27.21 -13.43
C ARG A 500 -13.87 26.65 -12.27
N TYR A 501 -13.12 27.52 -11.61
CA TYR A 501 -12.43 27.25 -10.36
C TYR A 501 -12.38 28.51 -9.48
N GLY A 502 -13.20 28.53 -8.43
CA GLY A 502 -13.44 29.75 -7.64
C GLY A 502 -13.97 30.88 -8.54
N GLU A 503 -13.33 32.04 -8.47
CA GLU A 503 -13.67 33.21 -9.30
C GLU A 503 -13.11 33.14 -10.74
N ALA A 504 -12.23 32.18 -11.04
CA ALA A 504 -11.64 32.03 -12.37
C ALA A 504 -12.55 31.17 -13.26
N GLN A 505 -12.84 31.65 -14.47
CA GLN A 505 -13.65 30.92 -15.44
C GLN A 505 -13.12 31.09 -16.87
N VAL A 506 -13.32 30.07 -17.69
CA VAL A 506 -13.03 30.09 -19.12
C VAL A 506 -14.25 29.56 -19.87
N LEU A 507 -14.76 30.36 -20.81
CA LEU A 507 -15.88 30.02 -21.68
C LEU A 507 -15.38 29.64 -23.08
N LEU A 508 -15.74 28.45 -23.56
CA LEU A 508 -15.22 27.87 -24.80
C LEU A 508 -16.39 27.43 -25.70
N PRO A 509 -16.53 28.01 -26.90
CA PRO A 509 -17.56 27.56 -27.83
C PRO A 509 -17.22 26.15 -28.35
N LEU A 510 -18.23 25.29 -28.41
CA LEU A 510 -18.17 23.93 -28.92
C LEU A 510 -19.14 23.76 -30.08
N GLU A 511 -18.70 23.09 -31.14
CA GLU A 511 -19.55 22.58 -32.21
C GLU A 511 -19.56 21.05 -32.14
N VAL A 512 -20.76 20.47 -32.05
CA VAL A 512 -21.01 19.05 -31.87
C VAL A 512 -21.63 18.50 -33.15
N GLY A 513 -20.89 17.60 -33.80
CA GLY A 513 -21.35 16.90 -34.99
C GLY A 513 -22.12 15.61 -34.67
N PRO A 514 -22.52 14.85 -35.72
CA PRO A 514 -23.23 13.59 -35.56
C PRO A 514 -22.41 12.57 -34.77
N GLU A 515 -23.02 11.50 -34.29
CA GLU A 515 -22.31 10.43 -33.56
C GLU A 515 -21.17 9.80 -34.40
N SER A 516 -20.14 9.27 -33.72
CA SER A 516 -19.07 8.51 -34.38
C SER A 516 -18.74 7.21 -33.64
N LEU A 517 -18.86 6.07 -34.34
CA LEU A 517 -18.56 4.75 -33.77
C LEU A 517 -17.08 4.62 -33.37
N ALA A 518 -16.16 5.08 -34.23
CA ALA A 518 -14.72 5.00 -33.97
C ALA A 518 -14.34 5.73 -32.67
N ARG A 519 -14.96 6.87 -32.41
CA ARG A 519 -14.69 7.68 -31.22
C ARG A 519 -15.31 7.10 -29.97
N ARG A 520 -16.48 6.47 -30.07
CA ARG A 520 -17.10 5.72 -28.95
C ARG A 520 -16.27 4.50 -28.56
N LEU A 521 -15.78 3.72 -29.54
CA LEU A 521 -14.87 2.60 -29.27
C LEU A 521 -13.59 3.09 -28.58
N TYR A 522 -12.99 4.16 -29.12
CA TYR A 522 -11.82 4.79 -28.54
C TYR A 522 -12.05 5.18 -27.07
N ALA A 523 -13.13 5.89 -26.76
CA ALA A 523 -13.45 6.33 -25.41
C ALA A 523 -13.67 5.18 -24.42
N LEU A 524 -14.09 4.00 -24.90
CA LEU A 524 -14.22 2.77 -24.11
C LEU A 524 -12.90 1.98 -23.99
N GLY A 525 -11.82 2.43 -24.64
CA GLY A 525 -10.56 1.69 -24.71
C GLY A 525 -10.62 0.44 -25.58
N LEU A 526 -11.63 0.32 -26.45
CA LEU A 526 -11.80 -0.80 -27.37
C LEU A 526 -11.02 -0.55 -28.66
N GLU A 527 -10.04 -1.42 -28.92
CA GLU A 527 -9.20 -1.34 -30.11
C GLU A 527 -9.59 -2.43 -31.11
N ALA A 528 -10.15 -2.04 -32.26
CA ALA A 528 -10.41 -2.98 -33.34
C ALA A 528 -9.09 -3.39 -33.99
N ARG A 529 -8.77 -4.69 -33.97
CA ARG A 529 -7.55 -5.28 -34.54
C ARG A 529 -7.86 -6.23 -35.68
N ASP A 530 -6.98 -6.34 -36.65
CA ASP A 530 -7.08 -7.38 -37.68
C ASP A 530 -6.57 -8.75 -37.18
N LEU A 531 -6.66 -9.79 -38.02
CA LEU A 531 -6.21 -11.15 -37.71
C LEU A 531 -4.72 -11.28 -37.36
N SER A 532 -3.90 -10.27 -37.69
CA SER A 532 -2.48 -10.24 -37.31
C SER A 532 -2.23 -9.59 -35.95
N GLY A 533 -3.29 -9.07 -35.32
CA GLY A 533 -3.23 -8.30 -34.07
C GLY A 533 -2.88 -6.83 -34.28
N GLN A 534 -2.83 -6.33 -35.53
CA GLN A 534 -2.55 -4.93 -35.81
C GLN A 534 -3.82 -4.09 -35.65
N ALA A 535 -3.71 -2.96 -34.96
CA ALA A 535 -4.80 -2.01 -34.79
C ALA A 535 -5.27 -1.46 -36.15
N LEU A 536 -6.58 -1.47 -36.37
CA LEU A 536 -7.18 -0.92 -37.59
C LEU A 536 -7.06 0.59 -37.65
N LEU A 537 -7.03 1.29 -36.51
CA LEU A 537 -6.87 2.74 -36.42
C LEU A 537 -5.84 3.09 -35.37
N THR A 538 -5.06 4.14 -35.65
CA THR A 538 -4.32 4.83 -34.60
C THR A 538 -5.26 5.72 -33.76
N PRO A 539 -4.91 6.06 -32.51
CA PRO A 539 -5.67 7.01 -31.69
C PRO A 539 -6.03 8.32 -32.40
N LYS A 540 -5.08 8.88 -33.16
CA LYS A 540 -5.27 10.13 -33.91
C LYS A 540 -6.24 9.97 -35.07
N GLU A 541 -6.25 8.82 -35.73
CA GLU A 541 -7.21 8.52 -36.79
C GLU A 541 -8.61 8.29 -36.21
N ALA A 542 -8.71 7.55 -35.09
CA ALA A 542 -9.99 7.30 -34.41
C ALA A 542 -10.67 8.62 -33.97
N LEU A 543 -9.89 9.56 -33.43
CA LEU A 543 -10.37 10.89 -33.05
C LEU A 543 -10.57 11.84 -34.25
N GLY A 544 -10.04 11.51 -35.43
CA GLY A 544 -10.11 12.37 -36.60
C GLY A 544 -11.53 12.48 -37.20
N PRO A 545 -11.77 13.48 -38.07
CA PRO A 545 -13.05 13.62 -38.76
C PRO A 545 -13.39 12.44 -39.69
N GLU A 546 -12.38 11.72 -40.17
CA GLU A 546 -12.51 10.55 -41.06
C GLU A 546 -12.49 9.20 -40.30
N GLY A 547 -12.40 9.22 -38.96
CA GLY A 547 -12.17 8.03 -38.15
C GLY A 547 -13.22 6.93 -38.37
N GLU A 548 -14.51 7.29 -38.45
CA GLU A 548 -15.56 6.32 -38.73
C GLU A 548 -15.45 5.72 -40.14
N THR A 549 -15.21 6.56 -41.15
CA THR A 549 -15.03 6.08 -42.53
C THR A 549 -13.87 5.09 -42.60
N LEU A 550 -12.72 5.44 -42.01
CA LEU A 550 -11.55 4.57 -41.97
C LEU A 550 -11.82 3.27 -41.19
N LEU A 551 -12.55 3.34 -40.06
CA LEU A 551 -12.95 2.15 -39.31
C LEU A 551 -13.73 1.18 -40.19
N LEU A 552 -14.78 1.69 -40.86
CA LEU A 552 -15.65 0.88 -41.71
C LEU A 552 -14.87 0.32 -42.90
N GLU A 553 -14.11 1.13 -43.63
CA GLU A 553 -13.33 0.70 -44.79
C GLU A 553 -12.29 -0.39 -44.45
N ARG A 554 -11.53 -0.18 -43.37
CA ARG A 554 -10.48 -1.14 -42.95
C ARG A 554 -11.08 -2.42 -42.39
N THR A 555 -12.22 -2.35 -41.70
CA THR A 555 -12.96 -3.54 -41.25
C THR A 555 -13.51 -4.32 -42.43
N LEU A 556 -14.16 -3.65 -43.39
CA LEU A 556 -14.65 -4.29 -44.62
C LEU A 556 -13.54 -5.01 -45.38
N LYS A 557 -12.36 -4.40 -45.46
CA LYS A 557 -11.18 -5.00 -46.06
C LYS A 557 -10.73 -6.25 -45.29
N ALA A 558 -10.58 -6.17 -43.97
CA ALA A 558 -10.18 -7.30 -43.12
C ALA A 558 -11.15 -8.50 -43.24
N LEU A 559 -12.47 -8.24 -43.26
CA LEU A 559 -13.48 -9.28 -43.43
C LEU A 559 -13.38 -9.96 -44.80
N LYS A 560 -13.17 -9.18 -45.89
CA LYS A 560 -12.98 -9.72 -47.25
C LYS A 560 -11.72 -10.57 -47.37
N GLU A 561 -10.63 -10.13 -46.75
CA GLU A 561 -9.36 -10.87 -46.72
C GLU A 561 -9.46 -12.19 -45.95
N ALA A 562 -10.32 -12.25 -44.93
CA ALA A 562 -10.59 -13.46 -44.16
C ALA A 562 -11.57 -14.44 -44.83
N ALA A 563 -12.40 -13.97 -45.77
CA ALA A 563 -13.44 -14.78 -46.39
C ALA A 563 -12.97 -16.12 -47.01
N PRO A 564 -11.79 -16.21 -47.68
CA PRO A 564 -11.26 -17.48 -48.19
C PRO A 564 -10.90 -18.50 -47.11
N LEU A 565 -10.70 -18.06 -45.86
CA LEU A 565 -10.36 -18.94 -44.73
C LEU A 565 -11.60 -19.61 -44.13
N ALA A 566 -12.80 -19.05 -44.35
CA ALA A 566 -14.06 -19.50 -43.77
C ALA A 566 -14.67 -20.70 -44.53
N THR A 567 -13.95 -21.82 -44.62
CA THR A 567 -14.34 -22.99 -45.43
C THR A 567 -15.07 -24.09 -44.65
N ALA A 568 -15.01 -24.07 -43.30
CA ALA A 568 -15.63 -25.10 -42.47
C ALA A 568 -17.17 -25.11 -42.61
N PRO A 569 -17.85 -26.27 -42.41
CA PRO A 569 -19.31 -26.38 -42.50
C PRO A 569 -20.07 -25.34 -41.67
N ARG A 570 -19.55 -25.00 -40.48
CA ARG A 570 -20.13 -23.97 -39.60
C ARG A 570 -20.19 -22.57 -40.21
N PHE A 571 -19.38 -22.27 -41.23
CA PHE A 571 -19.33 -20.96 -41.89
C PHE A 571 -20.03 -20.94 -43.25
N THR A 572 -20.25 -22.12 -43.85
CA THR A 572 -20.86 -22.29 -45.17
C THR A 572 -22.33 -22.71 -45.10
N THR A 573 -22.79 -23.19 -43.94
CA THR A 573 -24.21 -23.45 -43.68
C THR A 573 -24.95 -22.11 -43.53
N PRO A 574 -26.13 -21.94 -44.17
CA PRO A 574 -26.96 -20.75 -43.99
C PRO A 574 -27.36 -20.53 -42.53
N LEU A 575 -27.41 -19.26 -42.11
CA LEU A 575 -27.91 -18.89 -40.79
C LEU A 575 -29.41 -19.18 -40.68
N ASP A 576 -29.83 -19.77 -39.56
CA ASP A 576 -31.22 -20.20 -39.34
C ASP A 576 -32.11 -19.11 -38.74
N GLN A 577 -31.50 -18.05 -38.16
CA GLN A 577 -32.15 -16.98 -37.41
C GLN A 577 -31.49 -15.61 -37.70
N GLY A 578 -32.12 -14.53 -37.23
CA GLY A 578 -31.62 -13.17 -37.37
C GLY A 578 -31.88 -12.49 -38.73
N PRO A 579 -31.43 -11.23 -38.90
CA PRO A 579 -31.68 -10.41 -40.10
C PRO A 579 -31.00 -10.93 -41.37
N TYR A 580 -30.06 -11.87 -41.24
CA TYR A 580 -29.31 -12.47 -42.35
C TYR A 580 -29.65 -13.95 -42.59
N LYS A 581 -30.82 -14.41 -42.09
CA LYS A 581 -31.33 -15.77 -42.30
C LYS A 581 -31.27 -16.17 -43.77
N GLY A 582 -30.76 -17.37 -44.04
CA GLY A 582 -30.61 -17.92 -45.39
C GLY A 582 -29.32 -17.53 -46.11
N ARG A 583 -28.48 -16.67 -45.54
CA ARG A 583 -27.10 -16.42 -46.00
C ARG A 583 -26.11 -17.13 -45.08
N SER A 584 -24.97 -17.57 -45.62
CA SER A 584 -23.88 -18.14 -44.81
C SER A 584 -22.91 -17.07 -44.30
N VAL A 585 -22.16 -17.36 -43.24
CA VAL A 585 -21.11 -16.44 -42.73
C VAL A 585 -20.08 -16.18 -43.83
N GLN A 586 -19.70 -17.20 -44.60
CA GLN A 586 -18.77 -17.06 -45.71
C GLN A 586 -19.28 -16.06 -46.78
N GLU A 587 -20.56 -16.13 -47.15
CA GLU A 587 -21.17 -15.17 -48.09
C GLU A 587 -21.19 -13.73 -47.56
N LEU A 588 -21.35 -13.56 -46.24
CA LEU A 588 -21.33 -12.25 -45.58
C LEU A 588 -19.91 -11.68 -45.51
N LEU A 589 -18.90 -12.52 -45.29
CA LEU A 589 -17.48 -12.12 -45.33
C LEU A 589 -17.00 -11.79 -46.75
N GLN A 590 -17.52 -12.46 -47.78
CA GLN A 590 -17.15 -12.19 -49.18
C GLN A 590 -17.67 -10.83 -49.65
N ASN A 591 -18.90 -10.48 -49.27
CA ASN A 591 -19.56 -9.24 -49.66
C ASN A 591 -20.17 -8.50 -48.45
N PRO A 592 -19.34 -8.02 -47.51
CA PRO A 592 -19.82 -7.29 -46.36
C PRO A 592 -20.26 -5.88 -46.79
N THR A 593 -21.30 -5.36 -46.17
CA THR A 593 -21.80 -4.00 -46.43
C THR A 593 -21.45 -3.06 -45.27
N PRO A 594 -21.31 -1.74 -45.51
CA PRO A 594 -21.06 -0.77 -44.44
C PRO A 594 -22.12 -0.81 -43.33
N GLU A 595 -23.38 -1.06 -43.67
CA GLU A 595 -24.50 -1.12 -42.72
C GLU A 595 -24.36 -2.32 -41.78
N LEU A 596 -23.91 -3.47 -42.30
CA LEU A 596 -23.64 -4.67 -41.51
C LEU A 596 -22.49 -4.44 -40.53
N VAL A 597 -21.40 -3.81 -40.97
CA VAL A 597 -20.26 -3.47 -40.09
C VAL A 597 -20.65 -2.44 -39.04
N ARG A 598 -21.50 -1.46 -39.40
CA ARG A 598 -22.05 -0.49 -38.45
C ARG A 598 -22.90 -1.17 -37.37
N ALA A 599 -23.77 -2.10 -37.76
CA ALA A 599 -24.59 -2.88 -36.82
C ALA A 599 -23.73 -3.73 -35.87
N PHE A 600 -22.65 -4.34 -36.38
CA PHE A 600 -21.67 -5.05 -35.55
C PHE A 600 -21.06 -4.14 -34.49
N TYR A 601 -20.51 -2.99 -34.87
CA TYR A 601 -19.90 -2.09 -33.91
C TYR A 601 -20.91 -1.48 -32.93
N GLN A 602 -22.17 -1.28 -33.33
CA GLN A 602 -23.24 -0.92 -32.39
C GLN A 602 -23.45 -2.03 -31.35
N ALA A 603 -23.49 -3.30 -31.75
CA ALA A 603 -23.58 -4.42 -30.83
C ALA A 603 -22.35 -4.53 -29.91
N VAL A 604 -21.16 -4.22 -30.40
CA VAL A 604 -19.92 -4.14 -29.58
C VAL A 604 -20.02 -3.02 -28.54
N LEU A 605 -20.59 -1.86 -28.90
CA LEU A 605 -20.78 -0.77 -27.94
C LEU A 605 -21.81 -1.12 -26.84
N GLU A 606 -22.78 -1.99 -27.14
CA GLU A 606 -23.72 -2.54 -26.16
C GLU A 606 -23.11 -3.67 -25.34
N ASN A 607 -22.24 -4.49 -25.94
CA ASN A 607 -21.56 -5.63 -25.32
C ASN A 607 -20.05 -5.60 -25.61
N PRO A 608 -19.25 -4.82 -24.86
CA PRO A 608 -17.82 -4.64 -25.10
C PRO A 608 -16.98 -5.93 -25.13
N GLU A 609 -17.43 -6.98 -24.44
CA GLU A 609 -16.75 -8.28 -24.38
C GLU A 609 -16.63 -8.95 -25.76
N LEU A 610 -17.49 -8.60 -26.72
CA LEU A 610 -17.42 -9.12 -28.09
C LEU A 610 -16.06 -8.83 -28.75
N LEU A 611 -15.45 -7.67 -28.46
CA LEU A 611 -14.21 -7.20 -29.08
C LEU A 611 -13.01 -7.16 -28.11
N ALA A 612 -13.22 -7.38 -26.81
CA ALA A 612 -12.23 -7.08 -25.78
C ALA A 612 -10.83 -7.70 -26.01
N GLU A 613 -10.74 -9.02 -26.18
CA GLU A 613 -9.47 -9.73 -26.49
C GLU A 613 -9.43 -10.32 -27.90
N ASN A 614 -10.56 -10.25 -28.62
CA ASN A 614 -10.71 -10.82 -29.95
C ASN A 614 -10.29 -9.84 -31.03
N ASP A 615 -9.74 -10.33 -32.14
CA ASP A 615 -9.66 -9.53 -33.36
C ASP A 615 -11.06 -9.31 -33.95
N VAL A 616 -11.17 -8.26 -34.78
CA VAL A 616 -12.42 -7.81 -35.38
C VAL A 616 -13.09 -8.90 -36.21
N VAL A 617 -12.34 -9.81 -36.85
CA VAL A 617 -12.89 -10.83 -37.74
C VAL A 617 -13.52 -11.94 -36.90
N ASN A 618 -12.79 -12.44 -35.90
CA ASN A 618 -13.31 -13.48 -35.00
C ASN A 618 -14.51 -12.95 -34.19
N ALA A 619 -14.41 -11.74 -33.63
CA ALA A 619 -15.52 -11.08 -32.95
C ALA A 619 -16.76 -10.94 -33.85
N PHE A 620 -16.58 -10.55 -35.11
CA PHE A 620 -17.66 -10.40 -36.08
C PHE A 620 -18.31 -11.74 -36.44
N VAL A 621 -17.51 -12.79 -36.61
CA VAL A 621 -18.00 -14.15 -36.90
C VAL A 621 -18.77 -14.71 -35.70
N GLU A 622 -18.26 -14.55 -34.48
CA GLU A 622 -18.95 -14.95 -33.26
C GLU A 622 -20.27 -14.20 -33.08
N TRP A 623 -20.29 -12.90 -33.35
CA TRP A 623 -21.52 -12.11 -33.32
C TRP A 623 -22.58 -12.60 -34.33
N LEU A 624 -22.18 -13.02 -35.53
CA LEU A 624 -23.10 -13.60 -36.51
C LEU A 624 -23.59 -15.01 -36.14
N LEU A 625 -22.78 -15.79 -35.43
CA LEU A 625 -23.07 -17.18 -35.03
C LEU A 625 -23.71 -17.29 -33.63
N GLY A 626 -23.71 -16.20 -32.87
CA GLY A 626 -24.33 -16.12 -31.55
C GLY A 626 -25.82 -16.47 -31.58
N PRO A 627 -26.39 -16.81 -30.41
CA PRO A 627 -27.75 -17.32 -30.29
C PRO A 627 -28.85 -16.37 -30.79
#